data_AF-T0N6Z1-F1
#
_entry.id   AF-T0N6Z1-F1
#
_cell.length_a   1.000
_cell.length_b   1.000
_cell.length_c   1.000
_cell.angle_alpha   90.00
_cell.angle_beta   90.00
_cell.angle_gamma   90.00
#
_symmetry.space_group_name_H-M   'P 1'
#
loop_
_entity.id
_entity.type
_entity.pdbx_description
1 polymer ?
#
loop_
_entity_poly.entity_id
_entity_poly.type
_entity_poly.pdbx_seq_one_letter_code
_entity_poly.pdbx_strand_id
1 'polypeptide(L)'
;MDINLGKTENKVSGPSAKNKIKDPKIKKKIIIISSVVGVLALSFVGATSYIYGTISKYENLIMPRVAVEGIDVSGQTMESAIKLVSEKYEKETANRSISIKAGDKEYSIKYIDINLKYDIENTVKDAFAYGRDLSSVKKYNLIKNGEEKNLTMEFTYNSDVIKEKVAEIEKEVNKEKKDATNKKSFGG
;
A
#
# COMPACT_ATOMS: atom_id res chain seq x y z
N MET A 1 -28.58 -100.54 23.48
CA MET A 1 -29.06 -100.31 24.86
C MET A 1 -28.55 -98.93 25.25
N ASP A 2 -29.32 -97.85 25.33
CA ASP A 2 -30.76 -97.65 25.29
C ASP A 2 -31.08 -96.30 24.65
N ILE A 3 -32.30 -96.21 24.12
CA ILE A 3 -32.90 -95.07 23.45
C ILE A 3 -33.85 -94.40 24.46
N ASN A 4 -33.76 -93.09 24.68
CA ASN A 4 -34.89 -92.15 24.75
C ASN A 4 -34.36 -90.75 25.08
N LEU A 5 -34.42 -89.78 24.17
CA LEU A 5 -35.57 -88.92 23.82
C LEU A 5 -36.12 -88.09 24.99
N GLY A 6 -35.69 -86.83 25.00
CA GLY A 6 -36.36 -85.72 25.68
C GLY A 6 -36.16 -84.46 24.83
N LYS A 7 -37.05 -84.26 23.86
CA LYS A 7 -37.12 -83.09 22.99
C LYS A 7 -37.82 -81.94 23.75
N THR A 8 -37.19 -80.78 23.83
CA THR A 8 -37.91 -79.49 23.95
C THR A 8 -37.29 -78.48 22.98
N GLU A 9 -38.13 -78.00 22.07
CA GLU A 9 -37.80 -77.02 21.04
C GLU A 9 -37.68 -75.59 21.58
N ASN A 10 -37.03 -74.78 20.76
CA ASN A 10 -37.40 -73.41 20.36
C ASN A 10 -36.64 -72.19 20.91
N LYS A 11 -35.92 -71.57 19.95
CA LYS A 11 -36.00 -70.16 19.50
C LYS A 11 -35.13 -69.08 20.17
N VAL A 12 -34.06 -68.74 19.43
CA VAL A 12 -33.67 -67.41 18.90
C VAL A 12 -33.34 -66.24 19.86
N SER A 13 -32.25 -65.55 19.45
CA SER A 13 -31.84 -64.15 19.69
C SER A 13 -31.14 -63.81 21.02
N GLY A 14 -29.88 -63.37 20.91
CA GLY A 14 -29.00 -63.03 22.04
C GLY A 14 -29.22 -61.64 22.64
N PRO A 15 -28.35 -61.19 23.58
CA PRO A 15 -28.29 -59.80 24.01
C PRO A 15 -26.97 -59.15 23.52
N SER A 16 -27.02 -58.16 22.63
CA SER A 16 -27.43 -56.77 22.85
C SER A 16 -26.37 -55.96 23.62
N ALA A 17 -25.80 -54.98 22.91
CA ALA A 17 -24.82 -54.03 23.40
C ALA A 17 -25.33 -53.30 24.66
N LYS A 18 -24.64 -53.48 25.78
CA LYS A 18 -24.93 -52.74 27.02
C LYS A 18 -24.57 -51.27 26.82
N ASN A 19 -25.60 -50.46 26.64
CA ASN A 19 -25.59 -48.99 26.64
C ASN A 19 -25.02 -48.47 27.97
N LYS A 20 -23.87 -47.78 27.95
CA LYS A 20 -23.32 -47.10 29.14
C LYS A 20 -24.22 -45.91 29.50
N ILE A 21 -24.98 -46.04 30.59
CA ILE A 21 -25.77 -44.95 31.18
C ILE A 21 -24.79 -43.88 31.70
N LYS A 22 -24.63 -42.76 30.98
CA LYS A 22 -23.75 -41.64 31.36
C LYS A 22 -24.32 -40.87 32.56
N ASP A 23 -23.52 -40.68 33.61
CA ASP A 23 -23.86 -39.97 34.87
C ASP A 23 -24.42 -38.55 34.61
N PRO A 24 -25.55 -38.15 35.26
CA PRO A 24 -26.15 -36.81 35.10
C PRO A 24 -25.22 -35.64 35.46
N LYS A 25 -24.25 -35.81 36.36
CA LYS A 25 -23.23 -34.79 36.69
C LYS A 25 -22.25 -34.59 35.53
N ILE A 26 -21.90 -35.66 34.81
CA ILE A 26 -21.03 -35.61 33.62
C ILE A 26 -21.79 -34.96 32.46
N LYS A 27 -23.08 -35.25 32.28
CA LYS A 27 -23.92 -34.59 31.27
C LYS A 27 -24.01 -33.08 31.48
N LYS A 28 -24.21 -32.60 32.72
CA LYS A 28 -24.21 -31.16 33.04
C LYS A 28 -22.87 -30.48 32.74
N LYS A 29 -21.74 -31.12 33.08
CA LYS A 29 -20.40 -30.62 32.74
C LYS A 29 -20.17 -30.54 31.22
N ILE A 30 -20.60 -31.55 30.46
CA ILE A 30 -20.49 -31.55 28.99
C ILE A 30 -21.33 -30.43 28.37
N ILE A 31 -22.55 -30.18 28.88
CA ILE A 31 -23.40 -29.09 28.39
C ILE A 31 -22.74 -27.73 28.63
N ILE A 32 -22.14 -27.51 29.81
CA ILE A 32 -21.43 -26.28 30.15
C ILE A 32 -20.19 -26.10 29.26
N ILE A 33 -19.40 -27.16 29.05
CA ILE A 33 -18.24 -27.08 28.16
C ILE A 33 -18.68 -26.81 26.71
N SER A 34 -19.74 -27.47 26.25
CA SER A 34 -20.30 -27.27 24.92
C SER A 34 -20.84 -25.86 24.72
N SER A 35 -21.46 -25.25 25.75
CA SER A 35 -21.94 -23.87 25.64
C SER A 35 -20.77 -22.88 25.59
N VAL A 36 -19.72 -23.08 26.40
CA VAL A 36 -18.50 -22.25 26.35
C VAL A 36 -17.80 -22.36 24.99
N VAL A 37 -17.63 -23.57 24.47
CA VAL A 37 -17.06 -23.79 23.13
C VAL A 37 -17.94 -23.15 22.04
N GLY A 38 -19.27 -23.26 22.17
CA GLY A 38 -20.21 -22.61 21.26
C GLY A 38 -20.06 -21.09 21.23
N VAL A 39 -19.94 -20.45 22.40
CA VAL A 39 -19.71 -19.00 22.50
C VAL A 39 -18.36 -18.62 21.87
N LEU A 40 -17.29 -19.36 22.16
CA LEU A 40 -15.96 -19.11 21.58
C LEU A 40 -15.98 -19.24 20.05
N ALA A 41 -16.66 -20.24 19.52
CA ALA A 41 -16.81 -20.43 18.07
C ALA A 41 -17.58 -19.27 17.42
N LEU A 42 -18.68 -18.81 18.03
CA LEU A 42 -19.44 -17.65 17.55
C LEU A 42 -18.61 -16.36 17.59
N SER A 43 -17.87 -16.12 18.68
CA SER A 43 -16.95 -14.98 18.78
C SER A 43 -15.88 -15.02 17.69
N PHE A 44 -15.33 -16.20 17.40
CA PHE A 44 -14.34 -16.37 16.33
C PHE A 44 -14.92 -16.04 14.94
N VAL A 45 -16.11 -16.54 14.62
CA VAL A 45 -16.82 -16.23 13.35
C VAL A 45 -17.13 -14.74 13.23
N GLY A 46 -17.55 -14.10 14.32
CA GLY A 46 -17.78 -12.66 14.37
C GLY A 46 -16.53 -11.85 14.07
N ALA A 47 -15.40 -12.20 14.71
CA ALA A 47 -14.12 -11.54 14.51
C ALA A 47 -13.61 -11.70 13.06
N THR A 48 -13.67 -12.91 12.50
CA THR A 48 -13.23 -13.14 11.13
C THR A 48 -14.10 -12.39 10.12
N SER A 49 -15.42 -12.41 10.30
CA SER A 49 -16.36 -11.68 9.43
C SER A 49 -16.09 -10.18 9.43
N TYR A 50 -15.79 -9.59 10.59
CA TYR A 50 -15.44 -8.17 10.71
C TYR A 50 -14.12 -7.82 10.01
N ILE A 51 -13.10 -8.67 10.14
CA ILE A 51 -11.81 -8.52 9.47
C ILE A 51 -12.00 -8.57 7.94
N TYR A 52 -12.71 -9.57 7.43
CA TYR A 52 -12.99 -9.70 6.00
C TYR A 52 -13.77 -8.50 5.46
N GLY A 53 -14.84 -8.08 6.14
CA GLY A 53 -15.63 -6.91 5.72
C GLY A 53 -14.83 -5.60 5.72
N THR A 54 -13.82 -5.47 6.59
CA THR A 54 -12.91 -4.32 6.57
C THR A 54 -11.97 -4.37 5.37
N ILE A 55 -11.41 -5.55 5.08
CA ILE A 55 -10.46 -5.75 3.98
C ILE A 55 -11.14 -5.59 2.62
N SER A 56 -12.32 -6.18 2.41
CA SER A 56 -12.99 -6.21 1.11
C SER A 56 -13.38 -4.82 0.60
N LYS A 57 -13.54 -3.82 1.49
CA LYS A 57 -13.74 -2.42 1.10
C LYS A 57 -12.60 -1.87 0.25
N TYR A 58 -11.40 -2.41 0.39
CA TYR A 58 -10.18 -1.95 -0.27
C TYR A 58 -9.72 -2.86 -1.41
N GLU A 59 -10.58 -3.74 -1.94
CA GLU A 59 -10.25 -4.57 -3.10
C GLU A 59 -9.94 -3.72 -4.34
N ASN A 60 -10.74 -2.67 -4.56
CA ASN A 60 -10.59 -1.75 -5.70
C ASN A 60 -10.13 -0.36 -5.30
N LEU A 61 -9.76 -0.17 -4.03
CA LEU A 61 -9.34 1.13 -3.50
C LEU A 61 -7.88 1.07 -3.03
N ILE A 62 -7.20 2.22 -3.09
CA ILE A 62 -5.89 2.41 -2.49
C ILE A 62 -6.02 2.35 -0.97
N MET A 63 -5.04 1.73 -0.30
CA MET A 63 -5.03 1.58 1.16
C MET A 63 -5.07 2.94 1.88
N PRO A 64 -5.54 3.01 3.13
CA PRO A 64 -5.54 4.24 3.90
C PRO A 64 -4.14 4.80 4.13
N ARG A 65 -4.05 6.13 4.22
CA ARG A 65 -2.83 6.90 4.52
C ARG A 65 -1.75 6.73 3.46
N VAL A 66 -2.15 6.52 2.21
CA VAL A 66 -1.24 6.46 1.06
C VAL A 66 -1.34 7.78 0.29
N ALA A 67 -0.18 8.38 0.04
CA ALA A 67 -0.05 9.61 -0.73
C ALA A 67 0.96 9.43 -1.87
N VAL A 68 0.79 10.23 -2.93
CA VAL A 68 1.76 10.37 -4.02
C VAL A 68 2.20 11.82 -4.04
N GLU A 69 3.47 12.08 -3.76
CA GLU A 69 4.04 13.43 -3.63
C GLU A 69 3.26 14.32 -2.65
N GLY A 70 2.82 13.74 -1.54
CA GLY A 70 2.00 14.42 -0.52
C GLY A 70 0.54 14.63 -0.93
N ILE A 71 0.12 14.18 -2.12
CA ILE A 71 -1.28 14.16 -2.54
C ILE A 71 -1.92 12.89 -1.97
N ASP A 72 -2.83 13.05 -1.01
CA ASP A 72 -3.59 11.92 -0.47
C ASP A 72 -4.44 11.25 -1.56
N VAL A 73 -4.18 9.96 -1.81
CA VAL A 73 -4.89 9.10 -2.75
C VAL A 73 -5.62 7.95 -2.04
N SER A 74 -5.66 7.99 -0.70
CA SER A 74 -6.31 6.98 0.13
C SER A 74 -7.78 6.78 -0.24
N GLY A 75 -8.21 5.52 -0.37
CA GLY A 75 -9.60 5.20 -0.65
C GLY A 75 -10.07 5.56 -2.07
N GLN A 76 -9.17 6.01 -2.94
CA GLN A 76 -9.46 6.24 -4.36
C GLN A 76 -9.29 4.95 -5.17
N THR A 77 -9.99 4.86 -6.31
CA THR A 77 -9.64 3.88 -7.34
C THR A 77 -8.35 4.29 -8.04
N MET A 78 -7.66 3.34 -8.67
CA MET A 78 -6.45 3.62 -9.46
C MET A 78 -6.69 4.70 -10.53
N GLU A 79 -7.79 4.60 -11.27
CA GLU A 79 -8.15 5.60 -12.30
C GLU A 79 -8.40 7.00 -11.69
N SER A 80 -9.15 7.08 -10.60
CA SER A 80 -9.43 8.38 -9.95
C SER A 80 -8.17 8.98 -9.33
N ALA A 81 -7.26 8.15 -8.81
CA ALA A 81 -5.99 8.60 -8.25
C ALA A 81 -5.05 9.13 -9.35
N ILE A 82 -4.94 8.43 -10.49
CA ILE A 82 -4.18 8.91 -11.66
C ILE A 82 -4.71 10.28 -12.08
N LYS A 83 -6.03 10.40 -12.26
CA LYS A 83 -6.65 11.67 -12.64
C LYS A 83 -6.37 12.79 -11.63
N LEU A 84 -6.52 12.51 -10.34
CA LEU A 84 -6.27 13.49 -9.27
C LEU A 84 -4.83 14.00 -9.27
N VAL A 85 -3.85 13.08 -9.39
CA VAL A 85 -2.43 13.44 -9.38
C VAL A 85 -2.07 14.20 -10.66
N SER A 86 -2.52 13.74 -11.84
CA SER A 86 -2.31 14.43 -13.12
C SER A 86 -2.87 15.85 -13.11
N GLU A 87 -4.11 16.05 -12.69
CA GLU A 87 -4.73 17.38 -12.66
C GLU A 87 -3.99 18.35 -11.73
N LYS A 88 -3.47 17.86 -10.59
CA LYS A 88 -2.65 18.69 -9.69
C LYS A 88 -1.30 19.02 -10.33
N TYR A 89 -0.62 18.03 -10.88
CA TYR A 89 0.72 18.21 -11.43
C TYR A 89 0.74 19.00 -12.73
N GLU A 90 -0.27 18.88 -13.59
CA GLU A 90 -0.42 19.72 -14.78
C GLU A 90 -0.57 21.19 -14.41
N LYS A 91 -1.42 21.50 -13.43
CA LYS A 91 -1.62 22.87 -12.93
C LYS A 91 -0.36 23.45 -12.31
N GLU A 92 0.36 22.66 -11.51
CA GLU A 92 1.60 23.08 -10.85
C GLU A 92 2.76 23.22 -11.85
N THR A 93 2.87 22.33 -12.83
CA THR A 93 4.01 22.28 -13.77
C THR A 93 3.92 23.37 -14.84
N ALA A 94 2.72 23.72 -15.30
CA ALA A 94 2.53 24.69 -16.38
C ALA A 94 3.13 26.07 -16.10
N ASN A 95 3.17 26.48 -14.82
CA ASN A 95 3.64 27.80 -14.40
C ASN A 95 5.00 27.76 -13.67
N ARG A 96 5.66 26.61 -13.60
CA ARG A 96 6.94 26.46 -12.89
C ARG A 96 8.13 26.71 -13.80
N SER A 97 9.12 27.40 -13.23
CA SER A 97 10.39 27.68 -13.88
C SER A 97 11.54 27.59 -12.89
N ILE A 98 12.72 27.23 -13.39
CA ILE A 98 13.99 27.28 -12.67
C ILE A 98 14.56 28.69 -12.85
N SER A 99 14.70 29.46 -11.78
CA SER A 99 15.40 30.75 -11.81
C SER A 99 16.89 30.56 -11.54
N ILE A 100 17.73 31.16 -12.39
CA ILE A 100 19.19 31.12 -12.31
C ILE A 100 19.69 32.55 -12.17
N LYS A 101 20.47 32.82 -11.12
CA LYS A 101 21.09 34.13 -10.88
C LYS A 101 22.59 34.07 -11.11
N ALA A 102 23.11 34.92 -12.00
CA ALA A 102 24.53 35.01 -12.32
C ALA A 102 24.99 36.47 -12.32
N GLY A 103 25.65 36.87 -11.24
CA GLY A 103 25.97 38.29 -10.98
C GLY A 103 24.70 39.11 -10.83
N ASP A 104 24.60 40.17 -11.63
CA ASP A 104 23.43 41.07 -11.66
C ASP A 104 22.34 40.62 -12.65
N LYS A 105 22.55 39.50 -13.36
CA LYS A 105 21.60 38.96 -14.34
C LYS A 105 20.78 37.82 -13.75
N GLU A 106 19.53 37.73 -14.19
CA GLU A 106 18.59 36.66 -13.86
C GLU A 106 18.10 35.99 -15.14
N TYR A 107 18.12 34.67 -15.15
CA TYR A 107 17.68 33.81 -16.24
C TYR A 107 16.61 32.85 -15.73
N SER A 108 15.74 32.38 -16.62
CA SER A 108 14.67 31.45 -16.27
C SER A 108 14.55 30.34 -17.31
N ILE A 109 14.35 29.11 -16.85
CA ILE A 109 14.07 27.93 -17.69
C ILE A 109 12.70 27.39 -17.29
N LYS A 110 11.73 27.39 -18.19
CA LYS A 110 10.40 26.85 -17.88
C LYS A 110 10.43 25.32 -17.91
N TYR A 111 9.62 24.68 -17.08
CA TYR A 111 9.54 23.22 -17.04
C TYR A 111 9.06 22.63 -18.37
N ILE A 112 8.25 23.39 -19.11
CA ILE A 112 7.77 23.02 -20.45
C ILE A 112 8.91 22.96 -21.48
N ASP A 113 9.91 23.84 -21.36
CA ASP A 113 11.02 23.93 -22.31
C ASP A 113 11.94 22.70 -22.20
N ILE A 114 12.06 22.14 -20.99
CA ILE A 114 12.83 20.92 -20.72
C ILE A 114 12.00 19.65 -20.90
N ASN A 115 10.75 19.73 -21.40
CA ASN A 115 9.86 18.59 -21.59
C ASN A 115 9.79 17.67 -20.34
N LEU A 116 9.59 18.27 -19.16
CA LEU A 116 9.53 17.55 -17.90
C LEU A 116 8.33 16.60 -17.89
N LYS A 117 8.57 15.30 -17.66
CA LYS A 117 7.53 14.27 -17.58
C LYS A 117 7.64 13.50 -16.28
N TYR A 118 6.54 13.40 -15.55
CA TYR A 118 6.43 12.62 -14.32
C TYR A 118 5.85 11.23 -14.62
N ASP A 119 6.36 10.21 -13.94
CA ASP A 119 5.83 8.85 -14.00
C ASP A 119 4.64 8.67 -13.04
N ILE A 120 3.55 9.38 -13.35
CA ILE A 120 2.33 9.39 -12.52
C ILE A 120 1.70 8.00 -12.49
N GLU A 121 1.57 7.38 -13.66
CA GLU A 121 0.82 6.13 -13.80
C GLU A 121 1.48 4.99 -13.04
N ASN A 122 2.80 4.79 -13.16
CA ASN A 122 3.47 3.72 -12.44
C ASN A 122 3.52 4.01 -10.93
N THR A 123 3.73 5.26 -10.53
CA THR A 123 3.72 5.61 -9.10
C THR A 123 2.35 5.36 -8.45
N VAL A 124 1.25 5.66 -9.15
CA VAL A 124 -0.10 5.33 -8.65
C VAL A 124 -0.37 3.83 -8.67
N LYS A 125 0.15 3.07 -9.65
CA LYS A 125 0.09 1.60 -9.63
C LYS A 125 0.79 1.03 -8.41
N ASP A 126 1.96 1.55 -8.05
CA ASP A 126 2.70 1.14 -6.85
C ASP A 126 1.93 1.50 -5.58
N ALA A 127 1.33 2.69 -5.53
CA ALA A 127 0.44 3.10 -4.44
C ALA A 127 -0.76 2.16 -4.30
N PHE A 128 -1.35 1.72 -5.41
CA PHE A 128 -2.47 0.78 -5.44
C PHE A 128 -2.04 -0.64 -5.03
N ALA A 129 -0.85 -1.08 -5.41
CA ALA A 129 -0.30 -2.38 -5.04
C ALA A 129 0.12 -2.46 -3.56
N TYR A 130 0.40 -1.33 -2.93
CA TYR A 130 0.87 -1.25 -1.54
C TYR A 130 -0.04 -2.01 -0.55
N GLY A 131 0.55 -2.96 0.18
CA GLY A 131 -0.11 -3.71 1.25
C GLY A 131 -1.08 -4.80 0.77
N ARG A 132 -1.18 -5.06 -0.53
CA ARG A 132 -2.11 -6.05 -1.09
C ARG A 132 -1.63 -7.49 -1.03
N ASP A 133 -0.31 -7.69 -1.06
CA ASP A 133 0.39 -8.96 -0.90
C ASP A 133 0.40 -9.47 0.57
N LEU A 134 0.02 -8.62 1.52
CA LEU A 134 -0.04 -8.96 2.93
C LEU A 134 -1.16 -9.96 3.27
N SER A 135 -0.88 -10.84 4.24
CA SER A 135 -1.89 -11.71 4.88
C SER A 135 -3.05 -10.91 5.48
N SER A 136 -4.24 -11.50 5.60
CA SER A 136 -5.45 -10.82 6.07
C SER A 136 -5.28 -10.05 7.40
N VAL A 137 -4.62 -10.64 8.40
CA VAL A 137 -4.39 -9.98 9.69
C VAL A 137 -3.51 -8.74 9.54
N LYS A 138 -2.41 -8.83 8.76
CA LYS A 138 -1.52 -7.70 8.48
C LYS A 138 -2.21 -6.61 7.67
N LYS A 139 -3.02 -7.00 6.67
CA LYS A 139 -3.81 -6.07 5.85
C LYS A 139 -4.84 -5.31 6.69
N TYR A 140 -5.55 -6.00 7.58
CA TYR A 140 -6.44 -5.36 8.55
C TYR A 140 -5.70 -4.38 9.47
N ASN A 141 -4.53 -4.78 9.98
CA ASN A 141 -3.71 -3.89 10.82
C ASN A 141 -3.22 -2.67 10.03
N LEU A 142 -2.81 -2.83 8.78
CA LEU A 142 -2.42 -1.71 7.90
C LEU A 142 -3.59 -0.74 7.69
N ILE A 143 -4.79 -1.24 7.44
CA ILE A 143 -5.99 -0.41 7.27
C ILE A 143 -6.28 0.40 8.55
N LYS A 144 -6.23 -0.24 9.73
CA LYS A 144 -6.60 0.40 11.01
C LYS A 144 -5.49 1.29 11.58
N ASN A 145 -4.29 0.76 11.64
CA ASN A 145 -3.16 1.29 12.42
C ASN A 145 -1.90 1.51 11.56
N GLY A 146 -2.03 1.46 10.23
CA GLY A 146 -0.91 1.74 9.34
C GLY A 146 -0.39 3.17 9.51
N GLU A 147 0.89 3.32 9.21
CA GLU A 147 1.55 4.63 9.12
C GLU A 147 1.33 5.25 7.74
N GLU A 148 1.64 6.53 7.64
CA GLU A 148 1.60 7.25 6.36
C GLU A 148 2.65 6.70 5.40
N LYS A 149 2.22 6.42 4.16
CA LYS A 149 3.07 5.99 3.07
C LYS A 149 3.00 7.01 1.95
N ASN A 150 4.04 7.84 1.84
CA ASN A 150 4.19 8.75 0.72
C ASN A 150 5.09 8.13 -0.36
N LEU A 151 4.64 8.10 -1.61
CA LEU A 151 5.42 7.68 -2.77
C LEU A 151 5.91 8.91 -3.52
N THR A 152 7.17 8.89 -3.94
CA THR A 152 7.80 9.93 -4.75
C THR A 152 7.74 9.51 -6.21
N MET A 153 7.37 10.42 -7.10
CA MET A 153 7.32 10.17 -8.53
C MET A 153 8.71 10.31 -9.15
N GLU A 154 9.05 9.38 -10.03
CA GLU A 154 10.19 9.58 -10.91
C GLU A 154 9.86 10.61 -12.00
N PHE A 155 10.88 11.29 -12.51
CA PHE A 155 10.72 12.27 -13.58
C PHE A 155 11.85 12.18 -14.60
N THR A 156 11.52 12.57 -15.83
CA THR A 156 12.47 12.67 -16.94
C THR A 156 12.42 14.07 -17.53
N TYR A 157 13.55 14.55 -18.07
CA TYR A 157 13.67 15.85 -18.69
C TYR A 157 14.70 15.83 -19.81
N ASN A 158 14.62 16.81 -20.70
CA ASN A 158 15.59 17.02 -21.77
C ASN A 158 16.80 17.80 -21.21
N SER A 159 17.90 17.09 -20.98
CA SER A 159 19.14 17.68 -20.46
C SER A 159 19.82 18.63 -21.45
N ASP A 160 19.58 18.47 -22.76
CA ASP A 160 20.30 19.23 -23.77
C ASP A 160 19.84 20.70 -23.80
N VAL A 161 18.55 20.94 -23.57
CA VAL A 161 17.99 22.29 -23.39
C VAL A 161 18.66 23.01 -22.21
N ILE A 162 18.90 22.29 -21.11
CA ILE A 162 19.58 22.86 -19.93
C ILE A 162 21.04 23.19 -20.28
N LYS A 163 21.76 22.28 -20.94
CA LYS A 163 23.16 22.50 -21.34
C LYS A 163 23.30 23.70 -22.26
N GLU A 164 22.42 23.83 -23.26
CA GLU A 164 22.40 24.97 -24.18
C GLU A 164 22.18 26.28 -23.43
N LYS A 165 21.23 26.32 -22.49
CA LYS A 165 20.97 27.52 -21.69
C LYS A 165 22.15 27.88 -20.78
N VAL A 166 22.78 26.89 -20.16
CA VAL A 166 23.98 27.11 -19.33
C VAL A 166 25.13 27.66 -20.17
N ALA A 167 25.37 27.12 -21.37
CA ALA A 167 26.42 27.61 -22.27
C ALA A 167 26.15 29.04 -22.77
N GLU A 168 24.88 29.41 -22.98
CA GLU A 168 24.47 30.80 -23.28
C GLU A 168 24.80 31.74 -22.12
N ILE A 169 24.45 31.37 -20.90
CA ILE A 169 24.73 32.14 -19.68
C ILE A 169 26.25 32.31 -19.49
N GLU A 170 27.04 31.24 -19.68
CA GLU A 170 28.49 31.30 -19.57
C GLU A 170 29.10 32.31 -20.55
N LYS A 171 28.69 32.32 -21.82
CA LYS A 171 29.17 33.30 -22.81
C LYS A 171 28.85 34.74 -22.42
N GLU A 172 27.70 34.95 -21.78
CA GLU A 172 27.23 36.27 -21.39
C GLU A 172 27.83 36.83 -20.09
N VAL A 173 28.20 35.93 -19.17
CA VAL A 173 28.64 36.29 -17.81
C VAL A 173 30.16 36.23 -17.70
N ASN A 174 30.80 35.34 -18.47
CA ASN A 174 32.24 35.15 -18.43
C ASN A 174 32.94 36.33 -19.12
N LYS A 175 33.38 37.31 -18.31
CA LYS A 175 34.27 38.37 -18.78
C LYS A 175 35.65 37.77 -19.02
N GLU A 176 36.15 37.86 -20.25
CA GLU A 176 37.56 37.56 -20.54
C GLU A 176 38.46 38.28 -19.54
N LYS A 177 39.45 37.57 -18.97
CA LYS A 177 40.46 38.15 -18.08
C LYS A 177 41.17 39.27 -18.84
N LYS A 178 40.90 40.52 -18.47
CA LYS A 178 41.70 41.65 -18.92
C LYS A 178 43.00 41.63 -18.12
N ASP A 179 44.10 41.25 -18.75
CA ASP A 179 45.42 41.30 -18.12
C ASP A 179 45.66 42.70 -17.54
N ALA A 180 45.91 42.76 -16.23
CA ALA A 180 46.16 44.02 -15.55
C ALA A 180 47.52 44.55 -15.98
N THR A 181 47.54 45.53 -16.90
CA THR A 181 48.75 46.29 -17.21
C THR A 181 49.01 47.29 -16.08
N ASN A 182 49.69 46.85 -15.02
CA ASN A 182 50.17 47.73 -13.96
C ASN A 182 51.26 48.67 -14.52
N LYS A 183 50.87 49.85 -15.01
CA LYS A 183 51.84 50.95 -15.23
C LYS A 183 52.19 51.54 -13.87
N LYS A 184 53.33 51.13 -13.31
CA LYS A 184 53.96 51.85 -12.18
C LYS A 184 54.37 53.24 -12.68
N SER A 185 53.68 54.27 -12.21
CA SER A 185 54.14 55.66 -12.27
C SER A 185 55.27 55.81 -11.25
N PHE A 186 56.50 56.04 -11.72
CA PHE A 186 57.57 56.56 -10.89
C PHE A 186 57.40 58.08 -10.83
N GLY A 187 56.95 58.58 -9.67
CA GLY A 187 56.89 60.01 -9.39
C GLY A 187 58.12 60.44 -8.59
N GLY A 188 58.91 61.35 -9.19
CA GLY A 188 59.65 62.46 -8.58
C GLY A 188 60.57 62.18 -7.41
#